data_AF-A0A645JHV3-F1
#
_entry.id   AF-A0A645JHV3-F1
#
_cell.length_a   1.000
_cell.length_b   1.000
_cell.length_c   1.000
_cell.angle_alpha   90.00
_cell.angle_beta   90.00
_cell.angle_gamma   90.00
#
_symmetry.space_group_name_H-M   'P 1'
#
loop_
_entity.id
_entity.type
_entity.pdbx_description
1 polymer ?
#
loop_
_entity_poly.entity_id
_entity_poly.type
_entity_poly.pdbx_seq_one_letter_code
_entity_poly.pdbx_strand_id
1 'polypeptide(L)'
;MRENYTYKNFKKLCDHYPKGKYYFHFGAEHTVLKETWGLQSIAIKLQKDDVFKDKIYALRTYYGAGSYMRLGIENPVYSNIPTELEKQLQTIRGDFGDLIIDLNNKRSPIKNTLNLNYFEPAEREVLKPDSDTKTTDYFQGIIIIKNPKGGTAYSVFPD
;
A
#
# COMPACT_ATOMS: atom_id res chain seq x y z
N MET A 1 -12.14 15.99 -1.75
CA MET A 1 -13.49 15.72 -2.29
C MET A 1 -13.67 14.25 -2.70
N ARG A 2 -12.79 13.68 -3.55
CA ARG A 2 -12.81 12.26 -3.99
C ARG A 2 -12.96 11.26 -2.84
N GLU A 3 -12.06 11.29 -1.86
CA GLU A 3 -12.02 10.34 -0.72
C GLU A 3 -13.34 10.31 0.08
N ASN A 4 -14.01 11.46 0.23
CA ASN A 4 -15.29 11.53 0.94
C ASN A 4 -16.39 10.78 0.19
N TYR A 5 -16.42 10.87 -1.14
CA TYR A 5 -17.39 10.12 -1.95
C TYR A 5 -17.07 8.63 -1.96
N THR A 6 -15.80 8.25 -2.11
CA THR A 6 -15.37 6.84 -2.00
C THR A 6 -15.82 6.24 -0.67
N TYR A 7 -15.58 6.94 0.44
CA TYR A 7 -15.99 6.49 1.78
C TYR A 7 -17.51 6.36 1.92
N LYS A 8 -18.28 7.36 1.49
CA LYS A 8 -19.75 7.31 1.54
C LYS A 8 -20.33 6.16 0.70
N ASN A 9 -19.77 5.94 -0.49
CA ASN A 9 -20.20 4.85 -1.38
C ASN A 9 -19.85 3.50 -0.76
N PHE A 10 -18.68 3.37 -0.14
CA PHE A 10 -18.31 2.14 0.56
C PHE A 10 -19.24 1.85 1.75
N LYS A 11 -19.62 2.85 2.55
CA LYS A 11 -20.59 2.64 3.63
C LYS A 11 -21.92 2.12 3.12
N LYS A 12 -22.45 2.73 2.06
CA LYS A 12 -23.68 2.24 1.40
C LYS A 12 -23.54 0.79 0.91
N LEU A 13 -22.38 0.43 0.35
CA LEU A 13 -22.09 -0.93 -0.07
C LEU A 13 -22.12 -1.91 1.11
N CYS A 14 -21.47 -1.56 2.22
CA CYS A 14 -21.46 -2.37 3.45
C CYS A 14 -22.85 -2.45 4.10
N ASP A 15 -23.65 -1.38 4.07
CA ASP A 15 -25.00 -1.40 4.61
C ASP A 15 -25.90 -2.35 3.80
N HIS A 16 -25.72 -2.38 2.47
CA HIS A 16 -26.47 -3.27 1.58
C HIS A 16 -25.95 -4.72 1.63
N TYR A 17 -24.64 -4.90 1.77
CA TYR A 17 -23.98 -6.19 1.92
C TYR A 17 -23.21 -6.23 3.25
N PRO A 18 -23.84 -6.53 4.39
CA PRO A 18 -23.20 -6.41 5.71
C PRO A 18 -22.13 -7.47 5.99
N LYS A 19 -21.99 -8.47 5.12
CA LYS A 19 -21.02 -9.56 5.26
C LYS A 19 -20.16 -9.64 4.00
N GLY A 20 -18.85 -9.66 4.19
CA GLY A 20 -17.91 -9.81 3.08
C GLY A 20 -16.49 -9.37 3.44
N LYS A 21 -15.57 -9.65 2.53
CA LYS A 21 -14.24 -9.03 2.49
C LYS A 21 -14.20 -8.12 1.28
N TYR A 22 -13.73 -6.90 1.49
CA TYR A 22 -13.67 -5.89 0.44
C TYR A 22 -12.21 -5.59 0.13
N TYR A 23 -11.94 -5.41 -1.16
CA TYR A 23 -10.61 -5.08 -1.64
C TYR A 23 -10.62 -3.71 -2.31
N PHE A 24 -9.63 -2.90 -1.97
CA PHE A 24 -9.37 -1.62 -2.57
C PHE A 24 -7.96 -1.60 -3.13
N HIS A 25 -7.82 -1.15 -4.37
CA HIS A 25 -6.53 -0.87 -4.97
C HIS A 25 -6.42 0.62 -5.25
N PHE A 26 -5.47 1.29 -4.61
CA PHE A 26 -5.13 2.67 -4.85
C PHE A 26 -3.61 2.86 -4.87
N GLY A 27 -3.16 4.04 -5.28
CA GLY A 27 -1.77 4.47 -5.08
C GLY A 27 -1.37 4.38 -3.60
N ALA A 28 -0.09 4.16 -3.33
CA ALA A 28 0.43 3.86 -1.99
C ALA A 28 0.04 4.94 -0.96
N GLU A 29 0.07 6.21 -1.35
CA GLU A 29 -0.31 7.38 -0.55
C GLU A 29 -1.78 7.37 -0.08
N HIS A 30 -2.64 6.58 -0.74
CA HIS A 30 -4.04 6.43 -0.37
C HIS A 30 -4.32 5.21 0.51
N THR A 31 -3.33 4.32 0.68
CA THR A 31 -3.47 3.05 1.41
C THR A 31 -2.96 3.12 2.85
N VAL A 32 -2.24 4.18 3.23
CA VAL A 32 -1.74 4.37 4.59
C VAL A 32 -2.88 4.67 5.57
N LEU A 33 -2.76 4.15 6.80
CA LEU A 33 -3.79 4.25 7.85
C LEU A 33 -3.57 5.40 8.84
N LYS A 34 -2.34 5.93 8.90
CA LYS A 34 -1.97 7.12 9.65
C LYS A 34 -1.62 8.24 8.66
N GLU A 35 -1.89 9.49 9.07
CA GLU A 35 -1.78 10.65 8.20
C GLU A 35 -0.36 10.91 7.72
N THR A 36 -0.24 11.10 6.41
CA THR A 36 0.97 11.53 5.72
C THR A 36 0.57 12.72 4.82
N TRP A 37 1.42 13.74 4.69
CA TRP A 37 1.20 14.86 3.75
C TRP A 37 -0.06 15.72 4.02
N GLY A 38 -0.67 15.63 5.21
CA GLY A 38 -1.95 16.31 5.49
C GLY A 38 -3.15 15.71 4.74
N LEU A 39 -3.00 14.52 4.14
CA LEU A 39 -4.03 13.88 3.32
C LEU A 39 -4.92 12.98 4.17
N GLN A 40 -6.24 13.13 4.04
CA GLN A 40 -7.21 12.18 4.58
C GLN A 40 -7.64 11.20 3.49
N SER A 41 -6.80 10.19 3.24
CA SER A 41 -7.12 9.07 2.36
C SER A 41 -8.34 8.27 2.85
N ILE A 42 -8.91 7.47 1.96
CA ILE A 42 -9.96 6.50 2.29
C ILE A 42 -9.54 5.56 3.43
N ALA A 43 -8.30 5.08 3.42
CA ALA A 43 -7.76 4.21 4.47
C ALA A 43 -7.78 4.90 5.84
N ILE A 44 -7.32 6.15 5.94
CA ILE A 44 -7.38 6.95 7.18
C ILE A 44 -8.83 7.18 7.62
N LYS A 45 -9.74 7.46 6.69
CA LYS A 45 -11.16 7.68 7.01
C LYS A 45 -11.81 6.44 7.60
N LEU A 46 -11.51 5.27 7.03
CA LEU A 46 -11.97 3.99 7.56
C LEU A 46 -11.31 3.70 8.92
N GLN A 47 -10.03 4.00 9.09
CA GLN A 47 -9.30 3.81 10.36
C GLN A 47 -9.86 4.65 11.50
N LYS A 48 -10.46 5.81 11.20
CA LYS A 48 -11.11 6.69 12.18
C LYS A 48 -12.58 6.35 12.46
N ASP A 49 -13.20 5.45 11.68
CA ASP A 49 -14.58 5.03 11.87
C ASP A 49 -14.64 3.81 12.81
N ASP A 50 -15.38 3.93 13.92
CA ASP A 50 -15.50 2.88 14.94
C ASP A 50 -16.00 1.54 14.40
N VAL A 51 -16.77 1.55 13.30
CA VAL A 51 -17.25 0.32 12.66
C VAL A 51 -16.12 -0.45 11.97
N PHE A 52 -15.09 0.26 11.48
CA PHE A 52 -14.06 -0.29 10.60
C PHE A 52 -12.65 -0.28 11.17
N LYS A 53 -12.33 0.55 12.18
CA LYS A 53 -10.96 0.82 12.65
C LYS A 53 -10.10 -0.40 12.99
N ASP A 54 -10.70 -1.51 13.40
CA ASP A 54 -10.00 -2.76 13.76
C ASP A 54 -10.14 -3.86 12.70
N LYS A 55 -10.69 -3.53 11.53
CA LYS A 55 -11.03 -4.49 10.45
C LYS A 55 -10.25 -4.23 9.16
N ILE A 56 -9.36 -3.26 9.16
CA ILE A 56 -8.62 -2.84 7.96
C ILE A 56 -7.24 -3.49 7.99
N TYR A 57 -6.83 -4.04 6.85
CA TYR A 57 -5.48 -4.55 6.65
C TYR A 57 -4.89 -3.85 5.42
N ALA A 58 -4.02 -2.88 5.67
CA ALA A 58 -3.38 -2.07 4.64
C ALA A 58 -2.11 -2.78 4.14
N LEU A 59 -2.05 -2.94 2.82
CA LEU A 59 -0.91 -3.50 2.11
C LEU A 59 -0.27 -2.41 1.26
N ARG A 60 1.04 -2.29 1.36
CA ARG A 60 1.83 -1.43 0.49
C ARG A 60 2.45 -2.24 -0.64
N THR A 61 2.33 -1.79 -1.88
CA THR A 61 2.94 -2.49 -3.02
C THR A 61 4.17 -1.74 -3.51
N TYR A 62 5.28 -2.47 -3.64
CA TYR A 62 6.50 -2.04 -4.32
C TYR A 62 6.70 -2.82 -5.60
N TYR A 63 7.25 -2.14 -6.59
CA TYR A 63 7.52 -2.64 -7.92
C TYR A 63 9.02 -2.48 -8.19
N GLY A 64 9.67 -3.56 -8.64
CA GLY A 64 11.01 -3.47 -9.20
C GLY A 64 10.98 -2.87 -10.61
N ALA A 65 12.14 -2.84 -11.27
CA ALA A 65 12.24 -2.30 -12.62
C ALA A 65 11.46 -3.17 -13.62
N GLY A 66 10.73 -2.52 -14.54
CA GLY A 66 9.91 -3.22 -15.52
C GLY A 66 9.08 -2.25 -16.35
N SER A 67 7.83 -2.62 -16.65
CA SER A 67 6.92 -1.77 -17.43
C SER A 67 5.47 -1.81 -16.94
N TYR A 68 4.71 -0.78 -17.28
CA TYR A 68 3.27 -0.68 -17.05
C TYR A 68 2.56 -0.10 -18.27
N MET A 69 1.27 -0.41 -18.44
CA MET A 69 0.46 0.18 -19.51
C MET A 69 -0.30 1.41 -19.01
N ARG A 70 -0.24 2.50 -19.75
CA ARG A 70 -1.06 3.70 -19.52
C ARG A 70 -1.59 4.21 -20.85
N LEU A 71 -2.91 4.26 -20.98
CA LEU A 71 -3.59 4.70 -22.21
C LEU A 71 -3.11 3.94 -23.47
N GLY A 72 -2.88 2.63 -23.34
CA GLY A 72 -2.39 1.79 -24.45
C GLY A 72 -0.91 1.94 -24.77
N ILE A 73 -0.16 2.73 -24.02
CA ILE A 73 1.28 2.93 -24.19
C ILE A 73 2.03 2.19 -23.08
N GLU A 74 3.05 1.42 -23.47
CA GLU A 74 3.98 0.81 -22.51
C GLU A 74 4.93 1.88 -21.98
N ASN A 75 4.98 2.02 -20.66
CA ASN A 75 5.81 2.97 -19.96
C ASN A 75 6.78 2.20 -19.05
N PRO A 76 8.05 2.62 -18.95
CA PRO A 76 8.98 2.00 -18.03
C PRO A 76 8.57 2.29 -16.57
N VAL A 77 8.72 1.29 -15.71
CA VAL A 77 8.69 1.43 -14.25
C VAL A 77 10.13 1.44 -13.77
N TYR A 78 10.55 2.55 -13.17
CA TYR A 78 11.74 2.56 -12.34
C TYR A 78 11.41 1.90 -11.01
N SER A 79 12.33 1.08 -10.49
CA SER A 79 12.13 0.41 -9.20
C SER A 79 11.79 1.42 -8.11
N ASN A 80 10.68 1.21 -7.40
CA ASN A 80 10.36 1.94 -6.18
C ASN A 80 10.53 1.07 -4.92
N ILE A 81 11.13 -0.12 -5.04
CA ILE A 81 11.56 -0.89 -3.87
C ILE A 81 12.62 -0.07 -3.14
N PRO A 82 12.43 0.28 -1.85
CA PRO A 82 13.44 1.03 -1.11
C PRO A 82 14.77 0.27 -1.07
N THR A 83 15.88 0.94 -1.40
CA THR A 83 17.21 0.32 -1.54
C THR A 83 17.62 -0.49 -0.31
N GLU A 84 17.37 0.04 0.89
CA GLU A 84 17.73 -0.65 2.13
C GLU A 84 16.84 -1.88 2.40
N LEU A 85 15.56 -1.84 2.00
CA LEU A 85 14.69 -3.02 2.05
C LEU A 85 15.19 -4.08 1.07
N GLU A 86 15.55 -3.68 -0.15
CA GLU A 86 16.07 -4.59 -1.17
C GLU A 86 17.37 -5.28 -0.70
N LYS A 87 18.33 -4.52 -0.16
CA LYS A 87 19.58 -5.08 0.40
C LYS A 87 19.32 -6.06 1.55
N GLN A 88 18.39 -5.74 2.44
CA GLN A 88 18.01 -6.63 3.55
C GLN A 88 17.42 -7.94 3.03
N LEU A 89 16.52 -7.87 2.05
CA LEU A 89 15.93 -9.05 1.42
C LEU A 89 16.98 -9.90 0.69
N GLN A 90 17.90 -9.27 -0.05
CA GLN A 90 19.01 -9.97 -0.69
C GLN A 90 19.91 -10.68 0.31
N THR A 91 20.20 -10.04 1.45
CA THR A 91 21.04 -10.65 2.50
C THR A 91 20.37 -11.89 3.11
N ILE A 92 19.06 -11.85 3.31
CA ILE A 92 18.31 -12.93 3.98
C ILE A 92 17.94 -14.06 3.00
N ARG A 93 17.59 -13.73 1.76
CA ARG A 93 17.00 -14.66 0.79
C ARG A 93 17.86 -14.94 -0.44
N GLY A 94 18.95 -14.21 -0.64
CA GLY A 94 19.68 -14.21 -1.90
C GLY A 94 18.86 -13.53 -3.00
N ASP A 95 18.90 -14.10 -4.20
CA ASP A 95 18.02 -13.64 -5.28
C ASP A 95 16.56 -13.95 -4.95
N PHE A 96 15.68 -12.96 -5.12
CA PHE A 96 14.28 -13.06 -4.72
C PHE A 96 13.34 -12.54 -5.82
N GLY A 97 12.25 -13.29 -6.05
CA GLY A 97 11.18 -12.91 -6.96
C GLY A 97 10.09 -12.10 -6.25
N ASP A 98 8.83 -12.32 -6.63
CA ASP A 98 7.70 -11.64 -5.98
C ASP A 98 7.50 -12.13 -4.55
N LEU A 99 7.14 -11.21 -3.64
CA LEU A 99 6.99 -11.50 -2.22
C LEU A 99 5.75 -10.85 -1.63
N ILE A 100 5.16 -11.51 -0.63
CA ILE A 100 4.20 -10.90 0.29
C ILE A 100 4.78 -11.03 1.70
N ILE A 101 4.89 -9.90 2.40
CA ILE A 101 5.52 -9.81 3.71
C ILE A 101 4.50 -9.26 4.71
N ASP A 102 4.17 -10.05 5.72
CA ASP A 102 3.34 -9.61 6.86
C ASP A 102 4.24 -8.94 7.92
N LEU A 103 4.05 -7.63 8.10
CA LEU A 103 4.81 -6.83 9.07
C LEU A 103 4.22 -6.88 10.48
N ASN A 104 2.95 -7.27 10.60
CA ASN A 104 2.27 -7.39 11.89
C ASN A 104 2.53 -8.76 12.55
N ASN A 105 3.23 -9.67 11.86
CA ASN A 105 3.70 -10.92 12.41
C ASN A 105 4.53 -10.70 13.69
N LYS A 106 4.31 -11.52 14.73
CA LYS A 106 5.05 -11.43 16.01
C LYS A 106 6.58 -11.54 15.84
N ARG A 107 7.06 -12.18 14.78
CA ARG A 107 8.49 -12.33 14.47
C ARG A 107 9.03 -11.21 13.57
N SER A 108 8.19 -10.27 13.13
CA SER A 108 8.63 -9.14 12.33
C SER A 108 9.52 -8.22 13.19
N PRO A 109 10.77 -7.96 12.78
CA PRO A 109 11.69 -7.11 13.54
C PRO A 109 11.24 -5.65 13.60
N ILE A 110 10.28 -5.26 12.76
CA ILE A 110 9.72 -3.91 12.69
C ILE A 110 8.29 -3.82 13.23
N LYS A 111 7.76 -4.88 13.85
CA LYS A 111 6.40 -4.87 14.39
C LYS A 111 6.17 -3.75 15.41
N ASN A 112 7.18 -3.51 16.24
CA ASN A 112 7.11 -2.58 17.37
C ASN A 112 8.06 -1.38 17.22
N THR A 113 8.60 -1.15 16.02
CA THR A 113 9.53 -0.04 15.75
C THR A 113 9.11 0.68 14.47
N LEU A 114 9.42 1.97 14.40
CA LEU A 114 9.38 2.69 13.15
C LEU A 114 10.66 2.40 12.36
N ASN A 115 10.50 1.93 11.14
CA ASN A 115 11.60 1.80 10.19
C ASN A 115 11.28 2.59 8.92
N LEU A 116 11.92 3.76 8.80
CA LEU A 116 11.73 4.68 7.69
C LEU A 116 12.20 4.11 6.34
N ASN A 117 13.01 3.03 6.34
CA ASN A 117 13.43 2.37 5.11
C ASN A 117 12.27 1.73 4.36
N TYR A 118 11.11 1.58 4.98
CA TYR A 118 9.87 1.11 4.38
C TYR A 118 8.98 2.24 3.84
N PHE A 119 9.55 3.42 3.65
CA PHE A 119 8.85 4.58 3.10
C PHE A 119 9.64 5.15 1.94
N GLU A 120 8.94 5.70 0.95
CA GLU A 120 9.58 6.41 -0.15
C GLU A 120 10.24 7.70 0.36
N PRO A 121 11.34 8.17 -0.25
CA PRO A 121 12.06 9.35 0.24
C PRO A 121 11.17 10.57 0.49
N ALA A 122 10.29 10.89 -0.45
CA ALA A 122 9.36 12.03 -0.35
C ALA A 122 8.38 11.90 0.83
N GLU A 123 8.02 10.68 1.23
CA GLU A 123 7.15 10.50 2.39
C GLU A 123 7.89 10.75 3.70
N ARG A 124 9.15 10.33 3.79
CA ARG A 124 9.97 10.50 5.00
C ARG A 124 10.08 11.96 5.42
N GLU A 125 10.11 12.87 4.46
CA GLU A 125 10.24 14.32 4.68
C GLU A 125 9.00 14.94 5.36
N VAL A 126 7.84 14.30 5.23
CA VAL A 126 6.57 14.84 5.72
C VAL A 126 5.90 13.94 6.76
N LEU A 127 6.52 12.81 7.09
CA LEU A 127 6.16 12.02 8.26
C LEU A 127 6.45 12.83 9.52
N LYS A 128 5.47 12.84 10.42
CA LYS A 128 5.59 13.45 11.76
C LYS A 128 5.39 12.37 12.83
N PRO A 129 6.33 11.42 12.96
CA PRO A 129 6.21 10.36 13.94
C PRO A 129 6.41 10.92 15.36
N ASP A 130 5.66 10.36 16.30
CA ASP A 130 5.89 10.49 17.73
C ASP A 130 6.74 9.30 18.23
N SER A 131 7.10 9.29 19.52
CA SER A 131 7.95 8.25 20.11
C SER A 131 7.34 6.83 20.07
N ASP A 132 6.02 6.72 19.97
CA ASP A 132 5.30 5.46 20.02
C ASP A 132 4.90 4.95 18.63
N THR A 133 5.16 5.75 17.59
CA THR A 133 4.81 5.44 16.21
C THR A 133 5.59 4.21 15.71
N LYS A 134 4.87 3.30 15.04
CA LYS A 134 5.43 2.07 14.44
C LYS A 134 5.18 2.05 12.94
N THR A 135 5.98 1.30 12.18
CA THR A 135 5.70 1.12 10.74
C THR A 135 4.31 0.53 10.50
N THR A 136 3.88 -0.39 11.37
CA THR A 136 2.58 -1.09 11.30
C THR A 136 1.36 -0.20 11.60
N ASP A 137 1.58 1.02 12.12
CA ASP A 137 0.52 2.02 12.27
C ASP A 137 0.14 2.65 10.91
N TYR A 138 1.06 2.59 9.92
CA TYR A 138 0.82 3.08 8.57
C TYR A 138 0.31 1.98 7.63
N PHE A 139 0.95 0.81 7.64
CA PHE A 139 0.55 -0.35 6.84
C PHE A 139 1.01 -1.66 7.48
N GLN A 140 0.18 -2.71 7.41
CA GLN A 140 0.44 -3.98 8.09
C GLN A 140 1.19 -5.01 7.24
N GLY A 141 1.29 -4.80 5.93
CA GLY A 141 2.04 -5.71 5.06
C GLY A 141 2.55 -5.04 3.79
N ILE A 142 3.38 -5.78 3.09
CA ILE A 142 4.02 -5.36 1.85
C ILE A 142 3.82 -6.43 0.79
N ILE A 143 3.58 -6.00 -0.44
CA ILE A 143 3.70 -6.80 -1.65
C ILE A 143 4.90 -6.26 -2.42
N ILE A 144 5.78 -7.13 -2.87
CA ILE A 144 6.89 -6.80 -3.79
C ILE A 144 6.64 -7.55 -5.09
N ILE A 145 6.59 -6.81 -6.19
CA ILE A 145 6.52 -7.35 -7.56
C ILE A 145 7.83 -7.00 -8.23
N LYS A 146 8.72 -7.97 -8.39
CA LYS A 146 10.13 -7.73 -8.73
C LYS A 146 10.32 -7.30 -10.19
N ASN A 147 9.57 -7.92 -11.10
CA ASN A 147 9.66 -7.68 -12.55
C ASN A 147 8.25 -7.44 -13.11
N PRO A 148 7.65 -6.26 -12.83
CA PRO A 148 6.30 -5.97 -13.31
C PRO A 148 6.27 -5.91 -14.84
N LYS A 149 5.18 -6.43 -15.40
CA LYS A 149 4.85 -6.31 -16.82
C LYS A 149 3.56 -5.52 -16.98
N GLY A 150 3.48 -4.74 -18.06
CA GLY A 150 2.25 -4.08 -18.45
C GLY A 150 1.11 -5.08 -18.59
N GLY A 151 -0.02 -4.80 -17.93
CA GLY A 151 -1.24 -5.57 -18.12
C GLY A 151 -1.75 -5.42 -19.54
N THR A 152 -2.31 -6.48 -20.13
CA THR A 152 -2.91 -6.41 -21.46
C THR A 152 -4.17 -5.57 -21.42
N ALA A 153 -4.20 -4.46 -22.18
CA ALA A 153 -5.43 -3.72 -22.39
C ALA A 153 -6.30 -4.51 -23.37
N TYR A 154 -7.40 -5.09 -22.88
CA TYR A 154 -8.44 -5.61 -23.76
C TYR A 154 -9.24 -4.42 -24.28
N SER A 155 -9.36 -4.25 -25.61
CA SER A 155 -10.31 -3.29 -26.17
C SER A 155 -11.72 -3.78 -25.81
N VAL A 156 -12.40 -3.06 -24.92
CA VAL A 156 -13.77 -3.39 -24.50
C VAL A 156 -14.82 -2.86 -25.49
N PHE A 157 -14.35 -2.28 -26.60
CA PHE A 157 -15.18 -1.81 -27.70
C PHE A 157 -14.72 -2.53 -28.97
N PRO A 158 -15.52 -3.46 -29.52
CA PRO A 158 -15.39 -3.83 -30.93
C PRO A 158 -15.75 -2.60 -31.78
N ASP A 159 -14.99 -2.41 -32.86
CA ASP A 159 -15.29 -1.41 -33.90
C ASP A 159 -16.68 -1.63 -34.53
#